data_AF-A0A6M1PWB7-F1
#
_entry.id   AF-A0A6M1PWB7-F1
#
_cell.length_a   1.000
_cell.length_b   1.000
_cell.length_c   1.000
_cell.angle_alpha   90.00
_cell.angle_beta   90.00
_cell.angle_gamma   90.00
#
_symmetry.space_group_name_H-M   'P 1'
#
loop_
_entity.id
_entity.type
_entity.pdbx_description
1 polymer ?
#
loop_
_entity_poly.entity_id
_entity_poly.type
_entity_poly.pdbx_seq_one_letter_code
_entity_poly.pdbx_strand_id
1 'polypeptide(L)'
;MKKATALLIVFCMVVISGFAYYPSAASAKTAEKAPIAVQGALDVEIESLLKAMGEYKTQKVGMYSYYIGKIDGIPVIVNRTEMGMVNAATATTLLIKTFHPRAIINQGTAGGHDEKTHLYDIVVGKELINYINTISPTRKAGEGSKPETWNMMTTDVRDDEDNLMKYKTFKSTPELVQAAMSVKNKYMHGNVYAGTIGSADQFNNEVDRILWTNEVLGMMAEDMETASVAQVANGFHVPFVGIRGMSDAGRHDEHWNPTSGRNAGVWTGEFVVEVIKAIDKQVNFATITEVNGFNLYVNDAKQDIYMLDYKGKALIPIRNLAGALSGTKASGVSFNAATKSITFKYDAKSATFKAGDSFFFDAQGAKQLVESPTVVVNGKTYVSLDLVSKAFGLQTKADGVDLYITAQ
;
A
#
# COMPACT_ATOMS: atom_id res chain seq x y z
N MET A 1 -56.83 53.33 46.60
CA MET A 1 -55.36 53.45 46.64
C MET A 1 -54.78 52.52 47.70
N LYS A 2 -54.05 51.47 47.26
CA LYS A 2 -52.75 50.95 47.79
C LYS A 2 -52.62 50.76 49.33
N LYS A 3 -52.25 49.61 49.93
CA LYS A 3 -51.45 48.40 49.57
C LYS A 3 -51.74 47.32 50.65
N ALA A 4 -52.05 46.07 50.31
CA ALA A 4 -51.17 44.91 50.06
C ALA A 4 -50.56 44.25 51.32
N THR A 5 -50.97 43.01 51.55
CA THR A 5 -50.69 42.11 52.68
C THR A 5 -49.81 40.94 52.25
N ALA A 6 -49.12 40.36 53.23
CA ALA A 6 -48.80 38.94 53.40
C ALA A 6 -47.66 38.28 52.58
N LEU A 7 -46.62 37.95 53.36
CA LEU A 7 -45.83 36.72 53.38
C LEU A 7 -46.61 35.48 52.87
N LEU A 8 -46.01 34.67 51.99
CA LEU A 8 -46.49 33.31 51.74
C LEU A 8 -45.34 32.29 51.67
N ILE A 9 -45.60 31.19 52.36
CA ILE A 9 -44.78 30.03 52.64
C ILE A 9 -44.67 29.14 51.39
N VAL A 10 -43.47 28.57 51.23
CA VAL A 10 -43.06 27.62 50.20
C VAL A 10 -43.83 26.29 50.33
N PHE A 11 -44.41 25.81 49.22
CA PHE A 11 -44.87 24.42 49.08
C PHE A 11 -44.31 23.82 47.80
N CYS A 12 -43.50 22.77 47.94
CA CYS A 12 -42.94 21.98 46.85
C CYS A 12 -44.04 21.18 46.13
N MET A 13 -44.14 21.33 44.81
CA MET A 13 -44.77 20.33 43.94
C MET A 13 -43.74 19.77 42.97
N VAL A 14 -43.48 18.48 43.11
CA VAL A 14 -42.75 17.66 42.15
C VAL A 14 -43.66 17.44 40.95
N VAL A 15 -43.29 18.01 39.80
CA VAL A 15 -43.90 17.69 38.50
C VAL A 15 -42.94 16.77 37.76
N ILE A 16 -43.27 15.48 37.72
CA ILE A 16 -42.62 14.51 36.84
C ILE A 16 -43.23 14.68 35.45
N SER A 17 -42.60 15.51 34.61
CA SER A 17 -42.89 15.52 33.17
C SER A 17 -41.89 14.59 32.47
N GLY A 18 -42.37 13.43 32.03
CA GLY A 18 -41.60 12.53 31.19
C GLY A 18 -41.28 13.18 29.85
N PHE A 19 -40.04 13.61 29.67
CA PHE A 19 -39.48 13.84 28.35
C PHE A 19 -38.96 12.52 27.82
N ALA A 20 -39.66 11.96 26.84
CA ALA A 20 -39.12 10.89 26.00
C ALA A 20 -37.84 11.41 25.34
N TYR A 21 -36.71 10.84 25.72
CA TYR A 21 -35.42 11.10 25.10
C TYR A 21 -35.42 10.44 23.72
N TYR A 22 -35.76 11.21 22.69
CA TYR A 22 -35.43 10.83 21.31
C TYR A 22 -33.94 11.10 21.12
N PRO A 23 -33.09 10.08 20.91
CA PRO A 23 -31.74 10.35 20.46
C PRO A 23 -31.86 11.01 19.10
N SER A 24 -31.44 12.29 19.02
CA SER A 24 -31.13 12.94 17.76
C SER A 24 -30.29 11.96 16.95
N ALA A 25 -30.76 11.61 15.74
CA ALA A 25 -29.97 10.86 14.79
C ALA A 25 -28.64 11.61 14.63
N ALA A 26 -27.59 11.08 15.27
CA ALA A 26 -26.24 11.54 15.02
C ALA A 26 -26.04 11.37 13.53
N SER A 27 -25.88 12.48 12.81
CA SER A 27 -25.42 12.46 11.43
C SER A 27 -24.20 11.55 11.41
N ALA A 28 -24.33 10.40 10.75
CA ALA A 28 -23.22 9.51 10.51
C ALA A 28 -22.21 10.31 9.70
N LYS A 29 -21.24 10.95 10.38
CA LYS A 29 -20.03 11.44 9.73
C LYS A 29 -19.44 10.21 9.05
N THR A 30 -19.51 10.19 7.73
CA THR A 30 -18.74 9.24 6.93
C THR A 30 -17.31 9.31 7.41
N ALA A 31 -16.78 8.18 7.90
CA ALA A 31 -15.40 8.13 8.37
C ALA A 31 -14.49 8.61 7.23
N GLU A 32 -13.68 9.63 7.51
CA GLU A 32 -12.77 10.18 6.53
C GLU A 32 -11.74 9.11 6.14
N LYS A 33 -11.49 8.95 4.83
CA LYS A 33 -10.51 7.98 4.34
C LYS A 33 -9.17 8.21 5.02
N ALA A 34 -8.46 7.13 5.37
CA ALA A 34 -7.08 7.23 5.81
C ALA A 34 -6.22 7.98 4.78
N PRO A 35 -5.24 8.79 5.20
CA PRO A 35 -4.51 9.68 4.30
C PRO A 35 -3.57 8.91 3.37
N ILE A 36 -3.30 9.50 2.21
CA ILE A 36 -2.13 9.15 1.40
C ILE A 36 -0.95 9.96 1.95
N ALA A 37 0.12 9.27 2.33
CA ALA A 37 1.38 9.89 2.70
C ALA A 37 2.22 10.18 1.46
N VAL A 38 2.81 11.36 1.40
CA VAL A 38 3.76 11.75 0.34
C VAL A 38 5.03 12.28 0.98
N GLN A 39 6.17 11.71 0.63
CA GLN A 39 7.46 12.04 1.22
C GLN A 39 8.36 12.75 0.20
N GLY A 40 9.12 13.74 0.69
CA GLY A 40 10.24 14.36 -0.03
C GLY A 40 11.34 14.71 0.98
N ALA A 41 12.61 14.60 0.58
CA ALA A 41 13.74 14.86 1.45
C ALA A 41 13.97 16.37 1.65
N LEU A 42 13.84 17.15 0.57
CA LEU A 42 14.18 18.56 0.51
C LEU A 42 12.94 19.45 0.40
N ASP A 43 13.08 20.71 0.81
CA ASP A 43 11.99 21.70 0.71
C ASP A 43 11.48 21.87 -0.73
N VAL A 44 12.40 21.85 -1.69
CA VAL A 44 12.08 21.98 -3.12
C VAL A 44 11.27 20.80 -3.67
N GLU A 45 11.38 19.63 -3.05
CA GLU A 45 10.65 18.42 -3.45
C GLU A 45 9.22 18.39 -2.90
N ILE A 46 8.92 19.22 -1.89
CA ILE A 46 7.57 19.29 -1.29
C ILE A 46 6.81 20.58 -1.65
N GLU A 47 7.47 21.57 -2.24
CA GLU A 47 6.90 22.89 -2.57
C GLU A 47 5.59 22.76 -3.38
N SER A 48 5.61 22.02 -4.49
CA SER A 48 4.43 21.82 -5.35
C SER A 48 3.29 21.09 -4.64
N LEU A 49 3.61 20.15 -3.74
CA LEU A 49 2.63 19.40 -2.97
C LEU A 49 1.93 20.31 -1.94
N LEU A 50 2.70 21.15 -1.24
CA LEU A 50 2.15 22.11 -0.27
C LEU A 50 1.32 23.19 -0.97
N LYS A 51 1.76 23.65 -2.15
CA LYS A 51 0.99 24.57 -2.99
C LYS A 51 -0.36 23.96 -3.42
N ALA A 52 -0.35 22.68 -3.84
CA ALA A 52 -1.57 21.98 -4.22
C ALA A 52 -2.49 21.67 -3.02
N MET A 53 -1.91 21.53 -1.83
CA MET A 53 -2.65 21.31 -0.58
C MET A 53 -3.37 22.58 -0.10
N GLY A 54 -2.77 23.76 -0.30
CA GLY A 54 -3.35 25.03 0.12
C GLY A 54 -3.34 25.16 1.65
N GLU A 55 -4.49 24.98 2.30
CA GLU A 55 -4.60 25.03 3.76
C GLU A 55 -4.14 23.71 4.39
N TYR A 56 -3.23 23.80 5.36
CA TYR A 56 -2.73 22.64 6.09
C TYR A 56 -2.36 22.96 7.54
N LYS A 57 -2.38 21.92 8.37
CA LYS A 57 -1.81 21.95 9.72
C LYS A 57 -0.40 21.41 9.70
N THR A 58 0.53 22.08 10.37
CA THR A 58 1.88 21.55 10.61
C THR A 58 1.93 20.79 11.93
N GLN A 59 2.60 19.64 11.92
CA GLN A 59 2.96 18.88 13.10
C GLN A 59 4.43 18.46 13.00
N LYS A 60 5.14 18.46 14.12
CA LYS A 60 6.53 18.01 14.20
C LYS A 60 6.64 16.83 15.15
N VAL A 61 7.34 15.77 14.74
CA VAL A 61 7.70 14.63 15.59
C VAL A 61 9.21 14.44 15.49
N GLY A 62 9.92 14.66 16.59
CA GLY A 62 11.39 14.74 16.56
C GLY A 62 11.84 15.90 15.66
N MET A 63 12.66 15.60 14.66
CA MET A 63 13.10 16.59 13.67
C MET A 63 12.24 16.64 12.39
N TYR A 64 11.32 15.69 12.21
CA TYR A 64 10.54 15.56 10.98
C TYR A 64 9.26 16.39 11.01
N SER A 65 9.02 17.10 9.91
CA SER A 65 7.84 17.92 9.72
C SER A 65 6.79 17.18 8.90
N TYR A 66 5.53 17.34 9.31
CA TYR A 66 4.34 16.79 8.68
C TYR A 66 3.37 17.92 8.38
N TYR A 67 2.87 17.97 7.15
CA TYR A 67 1.88 18.93 6.70
C TYR A 67 0.60 18.16 6.36
N ILE A 68 -0.44 18.41 7.13
CA ILE A 68 -1.66 17.60 7.17
C ILE A 68 -2.78 18.44 6.57
N GLY A 69 -3.32 17.99 5.45
CA GLY A 69 -4.35 18.73 4.73
C GLY A 69 -5.02 17.86 3.67
N LYS A 70 -5.49 18.52 2.60
CA LYS A 70 -6.16 17.85 1.48
C LYS A 70 -5.63 18.34 0.16
N ILE A 71 -5.51 17.44 -0.81
CA ILE A 71 -5.28 17.79 -2.22
C ILE A 71 -6.51 17.32 -2.99
N ASP A 72 -7.23 18.24 -3.62
CA ASP A 72 -8.48 17.93 -4.36
C ASP A 72 -9.52 17.17 -3.51
N GLY A 73 -9.63 17.55 -2.23
CA GLY A 73 -10.50 16.90 -1.24
C GLY A 73 -9.98 15.56 -0.68
N ILE A 74 -8.87 15.03 -1.21
CA ILE A 74 -8.26 13.77 -0.78
C ILE A 74 -7.40 14.04 0.47
N PRO A 75 -7.59 13.30 1.58
CA PRO A 75 -6.73 13.42 2.76
C PRO A 75 -5.28 13.05 2.43
N VAL A 76 -4.36 14.00 2.65
CA VAL A 76 -2.93 13.85 2.32
C VAL A 76 -2.07 14.34 3.48
N ILE A 77 -0.97 13.63 3.72
CA ILE A 77 0.09 14.07 4.63
C ILE A 77 1.38 14.17 3.82
N VAL A 78 1.92 15.39 3.74
CA VAL A 78 3.25 15.62 3.17
C VAL A 78 4.27 15.57 4.30
N ASN A 79 5.30 14.73 4.18
CA ASN A 79 6.35 14.57 5.17
C ASN A 79 7.71 14.94 4.58
N ARG A 80 8.40 15.90 5.22
CA ARG A 80 9.79 16.19 4.91
C ARG A 80 10.69 15.20 5.65
N THR A 81 11.32 14.30 4.90
CA THR A 81 12.09 13.19 5.48
C THR A 81 13.50 13.58 5.86
N GLU A 82 14.01 14.70 5.33
CA GLU A 82 15.45 14.97 5.24
C GLU A 82 16.16 13.89 4.38
N MET A 83 17.43 14.12 4.06
CA MET A 83 18.19 13.32 3.09
C MET A 83 18.85 12.09 3.72
N GLY A 84 18.90 10.98 2.97
CA GLY A 84 19.62 9.76 3.33
C GLY A 84 18.75 8.66 3.95
N MET A 85 19.24 7.43 3.88
CA MET A 85 18.44 6.22 4.16
C MET A 85 18.01 6.11 5.62
N VAL A 86 18.87 6.52 6.57
CA VAL A 86 18.53 6.51 8.01
C VAL A 86 17.41 7.50 8.31
N ASN A 87 17.47 8.68 7.70
CA ASN A 87 16.44 9.71 7.84
C ASN A 87 15.11 9.23 7.27
N ALA A 88 15.14 8.71 6.06
CA ALA A 88 13.96 8.15 5.39
C ALA A 88 13.32 7.00 6.17
N ALA A 89 14.10 6.03 6.66
CA ALA A 89 13.56 4.91 7.45
C ALA A 89 12.91 5.38 8.77
N THR A 90 13.54 6.34 9.46
CA THR A 90 13.04 6.88 10.74
C THR A 90 11.78 7.70 10.52
N ALA A 91 11.80 8.62 9.54
CA ALA A 91 10.65 9.45 9.18
C ALA A 91 9.43 8.61 8.78
N THR A 92 9.66 7.55 7.99
CA THR A 92 8.62 6.60 7.54
C THR A 92 8.03 5.81 8.71
N THR A 93 8.87 5.32 9.63
CA THR A 93 8.40 4.61 10.81
C THR A 93 7.49 5.50 11.66
N LEU A 94 7.91 6.73 11.92
CA LEU A 94 7.14 7.71 12.68
C LEU A 94 5.85 8.12 11.95
N LEU A 95 5.90 8.28 10.62
CA LEU A 95 4.75 8.57 9.77
C LEU A 95 3.68 7.48 9.89
N ILE A 96 4.08 6.21 9.75
CA ILE A 96 3.16 5.06 9.84
C ILE A 96 2.55 4.97 11.23
N LYS A 97 3.37 5.02 12.29
CA LYS A 97 2.90 4.89 13.68
C LYS A 97 2.01 6.05 14.13
N THR A 98 2.18 7.23 13.57
CA THR A 98 1.43 8.43 13.97
C THR A 98 0.15 8.58 13.16
N PHE A 99 0.21 8.32 11.86
CA PHE A 99 -0.84 8.75 10.93
C PHE A 99 -1.54 7.62 10.16
N HIS A 100 -1.04 6.39 10.26
CA HIS A 100 -1.67 5.19 9.68
C HIS A 100 -2.10 5.40 8.20
N PRO A 101 -1.17 5.82 7.31
CA PRO A 101 -1.52 6.12 5.93
C PRO A 101 -1.96 4.85 5.21
N ARG A 102 -2.92 4.97 4.28
CA ARG A 102 -3.34 3.84 3.43
C ARG A 102 -2.38 3.56 2.27
N ALA A 103 -1.51 4.51 1.95
CA ALA A 103 -0.47 4.39 0.95
C ALA A 103 0.65 5.40 1.23
N ILE A 104 1.87 5.07 0.81
CA ILE A 104 3.04 5.95 0.84
C ILE A 104 3.54 6.14 -0.59
N ILE A 105 3.70 7.41 -0.98
CA ILE A 105 4.44 7.82 -2.18
C ILE A 105 5.75 8.43 -1.68
N ASN A 106 6.89 7.78 -1.93
CA ASN A 106 8.19 8.42 -1.74
C ASN A 106 8.62 9.03 -3.06
N GLN A 107 8.82 10.35 -3.06
CA GLN A 107 9.21 11.07 -4.25
C GLN A 107 10.34 12.06 -4.01
N GLY A 108 10.94 12.52 -5.10
CA GLY A 108 12.00 13.52 -5.06
C GLY A 108 12.85 13.49 -6.32
N THR A 109 14.04 14.07 -6.24
CA THR A 109 15.04 14.07 -7.31
C THR A 109 15.90 12.81 -7.29
N ALA A 110 16.55 12.51 -8.40
CA ALA A 110 17.50 11.41 -8.58
C ALA A 110 18.49 11.70 -9.72
N GLY A 111 19.56 10.90 -9.81
CA GLY A 111 20.48 10.87 -10.94
C GLY A 111 20.13 9.76 -11.95
N GLY A 112 20.18 10.05 -13.24
CA GLY A 112 19.88 9.09 -14.32
C GLY A 112 21.03 8.11 -14.59
N HIS A 113 20.73 6.80 -14.60
CA HIS A 113 21.70 5.73 -14.81
C HIS A 113 21.50 4.94 -16.11
N ASP A 114 20.28 4.92 -16.65
CA ASP A 114 19.97 4.23 -17.89
C ASP A 114 20.21 5.13 -19.11
N GLU A 115 20.55 4.54 -20.25
CA GLU A 115 20.73 5.28 -21.51
C GLU A 115 19.46 6.02 -21.96
N LYS A 116 18.29 5.62 -21.47
CA LYS A 116 17.02 6.26 -21.81
C LYS A 116 16.63 7.38 -20.84
N THR A 117 17.29 7.50 -19.69
CA THR A 117 16.92 8.48 -18.66
C THR A 117 17.72 9.76 -18.83
N HIS A 118 17.04 10.80 -19.31
CA HIS A 118 17.59 12.14 -19.43
C HIS A 118 17.12 13.05 -18.28
N LEU A 119 17.74 14.21 -18.18
CA LEU A 119 17.36 15.32 -17.33
C LEU A 119 15.85 15.57 -17.41
N TYR A 120 15.20 15.66 -16.24
CA TYR A 120 13.77 15.84 -16.06
C TYR A 120 12.88 14.66 -16.43
N ASP A 121 13.39 13.53 -16.92
CA ASP A 121 12.57 12.33 -17.00
C ASP A 121 12.18 11.83 -15.60
N ILE A 122 11.07 11.09 -15.51
CA ILE A 122 10.60 10.46 -14.28
C ILE A 122 10.74 8.94 -14.36
N VAL A 123 11.23 8.33 -13.30
CA VAL A 123 11.20 6.87 -13.08
C VAL A 123 10.22 6.55 -11.97
N VAL A 124 9.17 5.77 -12.29
CA VAL A 124 8.30 5.10 -11.33
C VAL A 124 8.95 3.75 -10.96
N GLY A 125 9.40 3.62 -9.71
CA GLY A 125 10.13 2.45 -9.24
C GLY A 125 9.25 1.21 -9.18
N LYS A 126 9.47 0.23 -10.04
CA LYS A 126 8.91 -1.13 -9.93
C LYS A 126 9.70 -1.97 -8.95
N GLU A 127 11.02 -1.89 -9.05
CA GLU A 127 11.97 -2.57 -8.17
C GLU A 127 12.86 -1.54 -7.50
N LEU A 128 13.19 -1.80 -6.24
CA LEU A 128 13.84 -0.86 -5.33
C LEU A 128 15.00 -1.59 -4.67
N ILE A 129 16.22 -1.11 -4.89
CA ILE A 129 17.42 -1.82 -4.47
C ILE A 129 18.27 -0.94 -3.55
N ASN A 130 18.67 -1.45 -2.39
CA ASN A 130 19.80 -0.89 -1.66
C ASN A 130 21.08 -1.40 -2.35
N TYR A 131 21.64 -0.61 -3.26
CA TYR A 131 22.72 -1.07 -4.14
C TYR A 131 24.11 -1.02 -3.50
N ILE A 132 24.22 -0.52 -2.27
CA ILE A 132 25.46 -0.55 -1.49
C ILE A 132 25.50 -1.70 -0.49
N ASN A 133 24.42 -2.47 -0.35
CA ASN A 133 24.39 -3.66 0.50
C ASN A 133 25.24 -4.78 -0.13
N THR A 134 26.54 -4.75 0.12
CA THR A 134 27.54 -5.56 -0.59
C THR A 134 28.55 -6.20 0.36
N ILE A 135 29.13 -7.31 -0.07
CA ILE A 135 30.26 -7.96 0.58
C ILE A 135 31.44 -8.03 -0.38
N SER A 136 32.59 -7.53 0.07
CA SER A 136 33.83 -7.60 -0.70
C SER A 136 34.44 -9.00 -0.62
N PRO A 137 35.05 -9.53 -1.70
CA PRO A 137 35.91 -10.69 -1.60
C PRO A 137 37.16 -10.38 -0.77
N THR A 138 37.74 -11.40 -0.13
CA THR A 138 39.00 -11.24 0.60
C THR A 138 40.12 -10.85 -0.36
N ARG A 139 40.84 -9.77 -0.01
CA ARG A 139 42.07 -9.30 -0.69
C ARG A 139 43.16 -9.10 0.34
N LYS A 140 44.42 -9.32 -0.05
CA LYS A 140 45.59 -9.09 0.82
C LYS A 140 46.00 -7.61 0.79
N ALA A 141 46.76 -7.18 1.80
CA ALA A 141 47.38 -5.86 1.81
C ALA A 141 48.25 -5.66 0.55
N GLY A 142 48.04 -4.55 -0.16
CA GLY A 142 48.73 -4.23 -1.42
C GLY A 142 47.98 -4.61 -2.70
N GLU A 143 46.85 -5.34 -2.62
CA GLU A 143 46.06 -5.73 -3.81
C GLU A 143 45.01 -4.68 -4.24
N GLY A 144 44.84 -3.60 -3.46
CA GLY A 144 43.89 -2.52 -3.71
C GLY A 144 42.42 -2.86 -3.42
N SER A 145 41.53 -1.87 -3.62
CA SER A 145 40.07 -2.06 -3.58
C SER A 145 39.52 -2.16 -5.00
N LYS A 146 38.52 -3.02 -5.18
CA LYS A 146 37.83 -3.24 -6.46
C LYS A 146 36.32 -3.38 -6.24
N PRO A 147 35.59 -2.27 -5.97
CA PRO A 147 34.16 -2.29 -5.68
C PRO A 147 33.30 -2.97 -6.75
N GLU A 148 33.75 -2.96 -8.01
CA GLU A 148 33.13 -3.67 -9.13
C GLU A 148 33.12 -5.20 -8.98
N THR A 149 33.93 -5.73 -8.05
CA THR A 149 34.00 -7.17 -7.72
C THR A 149 33.22 -7.55 -6.46
N TRP A 150 32.55 -6.58 -5.82
CA TRP A 150 31.78 -6.85 -4.60
C TRP A 150 30.45 -7.50 -4.94
N ASN A 151 30.03 -8.46 -4.12
CA ASN A 151 28.80 -9.21 -4.33
C ASN A 151 27.65 -8.55 -3.58
N MET A 152 26.48 -8.43 -4.22
CA MET A 152 25.27 -7.97 -3.56
C MET A 152 24.85 -8.95 -2.45
N MET A 153 24.62 -8.41 -1.25
CA MET A 153 23.98 -9.11 -0.14
C MET A 153 22.47 -8.96 -0.22
N THR A 154 21.75 -9.79 0.54
CA THR A 154 20.33 -9.58 0.81
C THR A 154 20.14 -8.70 2.02
N THR A 155 19.05 -7.94 2.04
CA THR A 155 18.53 -7.32 3.26
C THR A 155 17.74 -8.36 4.02
N ASP A 156 18.15 -8.61 5.26
CA ASP A 156 17.51 -9.56 6.16
C ASP A 156 16.44 -8.83 7.00
N VAL A 157 15.20 -9.30 6.93
CA VAL A 157 14.03 -8.72 7.63
C VAL A 157 13.22 -9.87 8.23
N ARG A 158 12.51 -9.64 9.34
CA ARG A 158 11.57 -10.63 9.88
C ARG A 158 10.14 -10.33 9.47
N ASP A 159 9.36 -11.39 9.20
CA ASP A 159 7.91 -11.27 9.05
C ASP A 159 7.20 -11.32 10.42
N ASP A 160 5.86 -11.25 10.40
CA ASP A 160 5.04 -11.26 11.61
C ASP A 160 5.09 -12.59 12.39
N GLU A 161 5.57 -13.67 11.76
CA GLU A 161 5.74 -14.99 12.35
C GLU A 161 7.19 -15.22 12.85
N ASP A 162 8.00 -14.16 12.89
CA ASP A 162 9.42 -14.16 13.26
C ASP A 162 10.32 -14.94 12.26
N ASN A 163 9.85 -15.28 11.07
CA ASN A 163 10.68 -15.94 10.06
C ASN A 163 11.68 -14.98 9.44
N LEU A 164 12.92 -15.44 9.21
CA LEU A 164 13.94 -14.66 8.51
C LEU A 164 13.66 -14.62 7.00
N MET A 165 13.36 -13.44 6.49
CA MET A 165 13.14 -13.14 5.07
C MET A 165 14.34 -12.42 4.48
N LYS A 166 14.72 -12.79 3.26
CA LYS A 166 15.88 -12.24 2.54
C LYS A 166 15.44 -11.55 1.27
N TYR A 167 15.65 -10.25 1.20
CA TYR A 167 15.27 -9.42 0.05
C TYR A 167 16.50 -8.96 -0.73
N LYS A 168 16.56 -9.26 -2.03
CA LYS A 168 17.52 -8.62 -2.94
C LYS A 168 17.04 -7.22 -3.35
N THR A 169 15.74 -7.12 -3.59
CA THR A 169 15.04 -5.88 -3.92
C THR A 169 13.71 -5.86 -3.17
N PHE A 170 13.20 -4.66 -2.92
CA PHE A 170 11.80 -4.43 -2.58
C PHE A 170 11.02 -4.09 -3.84
N LYS A 171 9.69 -4.19 -3.76
CA LYS A 171 8.80 -3.88 -4.88
C LYS A 171 7.76 -2.86 -4.46
N SER A 172 7.48 -1.92 -5.36
CA SER A 172 6.32 -1.06 -5.20
C SER A 172 5.04 -1.88 -5.39
N THR A 173 3.96 -1.44 -4.75
CA THR A 173 2.64 -2.03 -4.91
C THR A 173 2.18 -1.87 -6.37
N PRO A 174 1.86 -2.97 -7.09
CA PRO A 174 1.56 -2.93 -8.52
C PRO A 174 0.45 -1.96 -8.90
N GLU A 175 -0.60 -1.85 -8.07
CA GLU A 175 -1.74 -0.96 -8.28
C GLU A 175 -1.33 0.51 -8.20
N LEU A 176 -0.36 0.87 -7.33
CA LEU A 176 0.15 2.23 -7.23
C LEU A 176 1.04 2.58 -8.42
N VAL A 177 1.87 1.63 -8.88
CA VAL A 177 2.64 1.78 -10.12
C VAL A 177 1.70 1.98 -11.31
N GLN A 178 0.64 1.17 -11.41
CA GLN A 178 -0.35 1.31 -12.48
C GLN A 178 -1.06 2.66 -12.43
N ALA A 179 -1.48 3.12 -11.25
CA ALA A 179 -2.10 4.42 -11.08
C ALA A 179 -1.16 5.55 -11.51
N ALA A 180 0.12 5.51 -11.11
CA ALA A 180 1.13 6.49 -11.53
C ALA A 180 1.33 6.48 -13.05
N MET A 181 1.49 5.30 -13.65
CA MET A 181 1.67 5.17 -15.09
C MET A 181 0.42 5.55 -15.91
N SER A 182 -0.77 5.46 -15.32
CA SER A 182 -2.03 5.85 -15.98
C SER A 182 -2.12 7.34 -16.29
N VAL A 183 -1.38 8.17 -15.56
CA VAL A 183 -1.35 9.63 -15.71
C VAL A 183 -0.06 10.14 -16.33
N LYS A 184 0.78 9.26 -16.89
CA LYS A 184 2.06 9.65 -17.49
C LYS A 184 1.96 10.75 -18.56
N ASN A 185 0.85 10.79 -19.30
CA ASN A 185 0.59 11.78 -20.34
C ASN A 185 0.23 13.16 -19.80
N LYS A 186 0.06 13.31 -18.47
CA LYS A 186 -0.08 14.60 -17.81
C LYS A 186 1.26 15.25 -17.47
N TYR A 187 2.36 14.48 -17.53
CA TYR A 187 3.70 15.01 -17.36
C TYR A 187 4.19 15.63 -18.67
N MET A 188 4.58 16.90 -18.62
CA MET A 188 4.89 17.70 -19.81
C MET A 188 6.36 18.12 -19.92
N HIS A 189 7.19 17.70 -18.95
CA HIS A 189 8.59 18.16 -18.84
C HIS A 189 9.61 17.08 -19.26
N GLY A 190 9.16 15.88 -19.61
CA GLY A 190 9.99 14.76 -19.99
C GLY A 190 9.15 13.49 -20.18
N ASN A 191 9.82 12.36 -20.24
CA ASN A 191 9.21 11.04 -20.30
C ASN A 191 8.96 10.47 -18.90
N VAL A 192 8.05 9.51 -18.82
CA VAL A 192 7.81 8.74 -17.58
C VAL A 192 8.02 7.26 -17.87
N TYR A 193 9.01 6.68 -17.21
CA TYR A 193 9.37 5.28 -17.29
C TYR A 193 8.94 4.52 -16.03
N ALA A 194 8.90 3.20 -16.14
CA ALA A 194 8.77 2.33 -14.99
C ALA A 194 9.90 1.32 -14.96
N GLY A 195 10.73 1.34 -13.91
CA GLY A 195 11.97 0.59 -13.85
C GLY A 195 12.56 0.49 -12.45
N THR A 196 13.87 0.27 -12.36
CA THR A 196 14.56 0.06 -11.08
C THR A 196 15.11 1.37 -10.53
N ILE A 197 14.83 1.65 -9.26
CA ILE A 197 15.45 2.74 -8.50
C ILE A 197 16.44 2.12 -7.51
N GLY A 198 17.69 2.54 -7.55
CA GLY A 198 18.69 2.15 -6.57
C GLY A 198 18.94 3.27 -5.56
N SER A 199 18.88 2.93 -4.27
CA SER A 199 19.15 3.86 -3.19
C SER A 199 20.48 3.56 -2.50
N ALA A 200 21.21 4.61 -2.17
CA ALA A 200 22.37 4.57 -1.30
C ALA A 200 22.65 5.94 -0.70
N ASP A 201 23.39 6.00 0.40
CA ASP A 201 23.95 7.25 0.89
C ASP A 201 25.19 7.64 0.04
N GLN A 202 24.99 7.79 -1.27
CA GLN A 202 26.00 8.10 -2.29
C GLN A 202 25.42 9.08 -3.31
N PHE A 203 26.31 9.85 -3.93
CA PHE A 203 26.03 10.63 -5.13
C PHE A 203 27.16 10.30 -6.12
N ASN A 204 26.89 9.50 -7.14
CA ASN A 204 27.91 9.02 -8.07
C ASN A 204 28.05 9.94 -9.29
N ASN A 205 29.20 10.61 -9.42
CA ASN A 205 29.59 11.35 -10.63
C ASN A 205 30.63 10.60 -11.49
N GLU A 206 31.04 9.41 -11.07
CA GLU A 206 31.93 8.55 -11.85
C GLU A 206 31.11 7.81 -12.91
N VAL A 207 31.24 8.20 -14.18
CA VAL A 207 30.43 7.62 -15.27
C VAL A 207 30.59 6.09 -15.33
N ASP A 208 31.79 5.55 -15.13
CA ASP A 208 32.00 4.09 -15.10
C ASP A 208 31.21 3.41 -13.97
N ARG A 209 31.02 4.08 -12.83
CA ARG A 209 30.18 3.58 -11.72
C ARG A 209 28.70 3.62 -12.09
N ILE A 210 28.25 4.68 -12.75
CA ILE A 210 26.88 4.82 -13.27
C ILE A 210 26.59 3.70 -14.27
N LEU A 211 27.47 3.50 -15.25
CA LEU A 211 27.36 2.46 -16.26
C LEU A 211 27.35 1.06 -15.63
N TRP A 212 28.27 0.79 -14.70
CA TRP A 212 28.36 -0.50 -14.03
C TRP A 212 27.09 -0.82 -13.22
N THR A 213 26.54 0.15 -12.48
CA THR A 213 25.30 -0.07 -11.71
C THR A 213 24.08 -0.29 -12.62
N ASN A 214 24.01 0.40 -13.76
CA ASN A 214 22.99 0.11 -14.78
C ASN A 214 23.16 -1.30 -15.37
N GLU A 215 24.37 -1.68 -15.78
CA GLU A 215 24.63 -3.00 -16.40
C GLU A 215 24.38 -4.16 -15.44
N VAL A 216 24.86 -4.06 -14.20
CA VAL A 216 24.81 -5.16 -13.23
C VAL A 216 23.48 -5.24 -12.50
N LEU A 217 22.83 -4.10 -12.23
CA LEU A 217 21.64 -4.03 -11.36
C LEU A 217 20.39 -3.55 -12.11
N GLY A 218 20.51 -3.16 -13.38
CA GLY A 218 19.40 -2.63 -14.16
C GLY A 218 18.85 -1.30 -13.64
N MET A 219 19.66 -0.55 -12.87
CA MET A 219 19.26 0.73 -12.29
C MET A 219 18.96 1.75 -13.38
N MET A 220 17.78 2.37 -13.31
CA MET A 220 17.44 3.53 -14.14
C MET A 220 17.69 4.85 -13.43
N ALA A 221 17.55 4.87 -12.11
CA ALA A 221 17.73 6.06 -11.29
C ALA A 221 18.47 5.72 -9.99
N GLU A 222 19.26 6.68 -9.52
CA GLU A 222 19.92 6.67 -8.21
C GLU A 222 19.32 7.74 -7.30
N ASP A 223 18.98 7.35 -6.07
CA ASP A 223 18.54 8.25 -5.02
C ASP A 223 19.15 7.87 -3.66
N MET A 224 18.70 8.51 -2.57
CA MET A 224 19.25 8.27 -1.23
C MET A 224 18.21 7.77 -0.21
N GLU A 225 16.96 7.47 -0.60
CA GLU A 225 15.90 7.14 0.38
C GLU A 225 15.03 5.93 0.00
N THR A 226 14.68 5.77 -1.28
CA THR A 226 13.47 5.04 -1.69
C THR A 226 13.48 3.56 -1.26
N ALA A 227 14.61 2.85 -1.34
CA ALA A 227 14.72 1.46 -0.89
C ALA A 227 14.56 1.31 0.64
N SER A 228 15.01 2.30 1.43
CA SER A 228 14.84 2.30 2.87
C SER A 228 13.38 2.53 3.28
N VAL A 229 12.67 3.42 2.56
CA VAL A 229 11.23 3.63 2.75
C VAL A 229 10.47 2.36 2.37
N ALA A 230 10.82 1.74 1.23
CA ALA A 230 10.19 0.51 0.78
C ALA A 230 10.36 -0.63 1.79
N GLN A 231 11.55 -0.76 2.40
CA GLN A 231 11.81 -1.73 3.45
C GLN A 231 10.90 -1.53 4.66
N VAL A 232 10.77 -0.30 5.15
CA VAL A 232 9.89 0.03 6.28
C VAL A 232 8.43 -0.21 5.91
N ALA A 233 7.98 0.27 4.76
CA ALA A 233 6.61 0.08 4.30
C ALA A 233 6.25 -1.40 4.16
N ASN A 234 7.17 -2.23 3.65
CA ASN A 234 7.01 -3.68 3.59
C ASN A 234 6.86 -4.30 4.98
N GLY A 235 7.69 -3.90 5.96
CA GLY A 235 7.60 -4.40 7.34
C GLY A 235 6.33 -3.99 8.08
N PHE A 236 5.68 -2.91 7.66
CA PHE A 236 4.40 -2.43 8.22
C PHE A 236 3.19 -2.79 7.35
N HIS A 237 3.39 -3.55 6.26
CA HIS A 237 2.34 -3.90 5.28
C HIS A 237 1.58 -2.69 4.72
N VAL A 238 2.27 -1.56 4.52
CA VAL A 238 1.68 -0.34 3.94
C VAL A 238 1.99 -0.29 2.44
N PRO A 239 0.97 -0.13 1.56
CA PRO A 239 1.18 0.05 0.13
C PRO A 239 2.15 1.19 -0.18
N PHE A 240 3.08 0.96 -1.11
CA PHE A 240 4.21 1.85 -1.37
C PHE A 240 4.50 2.03 -2.85
N VAL A 241 4.88 3.25 -3.26
CA VAL A 241 5.49 3.51 -4.57
C VAL A 241 6.59 4.58 -4.49
N GLY A 242 7.71 4.31 -5.15
CA GLY A 242 8.80 5.27 -5.36
C GLY A 242 8.67 6.00 -6.71
N ILE A 243 8.83 7.31 -6.73
CA ILE A 243 8.75 8.13 -7.96
C ILE A 243 9.87 9.17 -7.95
N ARG A 244 10.78 9.12 -8.93
CA ARG A 244 11.96 9.99 -8.95
C ARG A 244 12.08 10.77 -10.25
N GLY A 245 12.28 12.08 -10.19
CA GLY A 245 12.58 12.91 -11.35
C GLY A 245 14.07 13.22 -11.46
N MET A 246 14.63 13.12 -12.67
CA MET A 246 16.07 13.24 -12.86
C MET A 246 16.51 14.70 -12.73
N SER A 247 17.32 15.01 -11.71
CA SER A 247 17.98 16.32 -11.54
C SER A 247 19.28 16.44 -12.31
N ASP A 248 19.79 15.30 -12.77
CA ASP A 248 21.01 15.11 -13.52
C ASP A 248 20.97 13.72 -14.17
N ALA A 249 21.77 13.55 -15.22
CA ALA A 249 22.01 12.29 -15.89
C ALA A 249 23.46 12.30 -16.40
N GLY A 250 24.41 12.06 -15.50
CA GLY A 250 25.85 12.18 -15.77
C GLY A 250 26.34 11.34 -16.95
N ARG A 251 25.66 10.23 -17.27
CA ARG A 251 25.88 9.42 -18.49
C ARG A 251 25.74 10.23 -19.79
N HIS A 252 24.88 11.25 -19.79
CA HIS A 252 24.57 12.10 -20.94
C HIS A 252 25.26 13.47 -20.88
N ASP A 253 26.23 13.67 -19.99
CA ASP A 253 26.86 14.98 -19.72
C ASP A 253 25.86 16.04 -19.20
N GLU A 254 24.76 15.58 -18.62
CA GLU A 254 23.70 16.42 -18.06
C GLU A 254 23.90 16.55 -16.54
N HIS A 255 24.75 17.48 -16.12
CA HIS A 255 25.16 17.60 -14.71
C HIS A 255 24.17 18.36 -13.83
N TRP A 256 24.18 18.00 -12.55
CA TRP A 256 23.39 18.68 -11.54
C TRP A 256 23.77 20.16 -11.42
N ASN A 257 22.77 21.01 -11.31
CA ASN A 257 22.91 22.39 -10.86
C ASN A 257 21.66 22.83 -10.07
N PRO A 258 21.70 23.98 -9.37
CA PRO A 258 20.56 24.42 -8.56
C PRO A 258 19.24 24.57 -9.34
N THR A 259 19.31 24.96 -10.61
CA THR A 259 18.11 25.08 -11.47
C THR A 259 17.57 23.71 -11.85
N SER A 260 18.43 22.77 -12.24
CA SER A 260 18.00 21.42 -12.61
C SER A 260 17.43 20.66 -11.41
N GLY A 261 18.09 20.73 -10.25
CA GLY A 261 17.59 20.16 -9.00
C GLY A 261 16.23 20.74 -8.61
N ARG A 262 16.07 22.07 -8.71
CA ARG A 262 14.79 22.72 -8.44
C ARG A 262 13.69 22.27 -9.40
N ASN A 263 13.96 22.30 -10.69
CA ASN A 263 12.98 21.94 -11.71
C ASN A 263 12.56 20.48 -11.58
N ALA A 264 13.51 19.55 -11.42
CA ALA A 264 13.22 18.15 -11.22
C ALA A 264 12.35 17.91 -9.97
N GLY A 265 12.66 18.55 -8.83
CA GLY A 265 11.86 18.44 -7.61
C GLY A 265 10.43 18.99 -7.78
N VAL A 266 10.30 20.20 -8.31
CA VAL A 266 9.01 20.88 -8.51
C VAL A 266 8.13 20.12 -9.50
N TRP A 267 8.66 19.74 -10.66
CA TRP A 267 7.91 19.07 -11.72
C TRP A 267 7.55 17.62 -11.36
N THR A 268 8.39 16.94 -10.58
CA THR A 268 8.03 15.64 -9.98
C THR A 268 6.88 15.80 -9.00
N GLY A 269 6.94 16.80 -8.12
CA GLY A 269 5.84 17.10 -7.19
C GLY A 269 4.52 17.39 -7.91
N GLU A 270 4.56 18.13 -9.02
CA GLU A 270 3.37 18.39 -9.87
C GLU A 270 2.81 17.11 -10.50
N PHE A 271 3.68 16.22 -11.00
CA PHE A 271 3.25 14.90 -11.47
C PHE A 271 2.61 14.08 -10.34
N VAL A 272 3.21 14.09 -9.14
CA VAL A 272 2.72 13.34 -7.98
C VAL A 272 1.34 13.82 -7.52
N VAL A 273 1.00 15.11 -7.67
CA VAL A 273 -0.38 15.60 -7.45
C VAL A 273 -1.39 14.85 -8.32
N GLU A 274 -1.05 14.59 -9.59
CA GLU A 274 -1.90 13.81 -10.49
C GLU A 274 -1.92 12.32 -10.12
N VAL A 275 -0.81 11.78 -9.62
CA VAL A 275 -0.73 10.40 -9.11
C VAL A 275 -1.62 10.22 -7.87
N ILE A 276 -1.66 11.18 -6.93
CA ILE A 276 -2.55 11.14 -5.76
C ILE A 276 -4.01 11.02 -6.18
N LYS A 277 -4.45 11.82 -7.16
CA LYS A 277 -5.80 11.76 -7.72
C LYS A 277 -6.09 10.42 -8.40
N ALA A 278 -5.12 9.91 -9.17
CA ALA A 278 -5.25 8.61 -9.83
C ALA A 278 -5.39 7.48 -8.79
N ILE A 279 -4.58 7.52 -7.73
CA ILE A 279 -4.61 6.57 -6.63
C ILE A 279 -5.97 6.59 -5.93
N ASP A 280 -6.49 7.75 -5.52
CA ASP A 280 -7.78 7.79 -4.82
C ASP A 280 -8.94 7.31 -5.69
N LYS A 281 -8.87 7.54 -7.00
CA LYS A 281 -9.90 7.14 -7.96
C LYS A 281 -9.84 5.66 -8.34
N GLN A 282 -8.65 5.12 -8.53
CA GLN A 282 -8.44 3.80 -9.18
C GLN A 282 -8.07 2.71 -8.19
N VAL A 283 -7.39 3.05 -7.09
CA VAL A 283 -6.83 2.07 -6.17
C VAL A 283 -7.82 1.85 -5.04
N ASN A 284 -8.38 0.65 -5.02
CA ASN A 284 -9.24 0.22 -3.93
C ASN A 284 -8.38 -0.35 -2.80
N PHE A 285 -8.06 0.51 -1.84
CA PHE A 285 -7.32 0.20 -0.61
C PHE A 285 -8.14 -0.57 0.43
N ALA A 286 -9.10 -1.41 0.03
CA ALA A 286 -9.84 -2.20 0.99
C ALA A 286 -8.86 -3.00 1.86
N THR A 287 -8.67 -2.54 3.09
CA THR A 287 -7.98 -3.22 4.16
C THR A 287 -8.66 -4.56 4.32
N ILE A 288 -7.91 -5.63 4.15
CA ILE A 288 -8.35 -6.95 4.62
C ILE A 288 -8.49 -6.82 6.13
N THR A 289 -9.69 -6.57 6.61
CA THR A 289 -9.99 -6.50 8.03
C THR A 289 -10.65 -7.80 8.45
N GLU A 290 -10.25 -8.30 9.61
CA GLU A 290 -11.01 -9.35 10.26
C GLU A 290 -12.44 -8.87 10.51
N VAL A 291 -13.40 -9.67 10.09
CA VAL A 291 -14.83 -9.40 10.31
C VAL A 291 -15.17 -9.86 11.71
N ASN A 292 -15.12 -8.94 12.67
CA ASN A 292 -15.59 -9.22 14.03
C ASN A 292 -17.12 -9.18 14.08
N GLY A 293 -17.73 -10.25 14.61
CA GLY A 293 -19.15 -10.30 14.95
C GLY A 293 -20.09 -10.90 13.91
N PHE A 294 -19.59 -11.45 12.79
CA PHE A 294 -20.42 -12.21 11.85
C PHE A 294 -20.32 -13.72 12.09
N ASN A 295 -21.44 -14.44 12.03
CA ASN A 295 -21.47 -15.90 12.09
C ASN A 295 -21.65 -16.47 10.67
N LEU A 296 -20.88 -17.50 10.32
CA LEU A 296 -21.17 -18.30 9.13
C LEU A 296 -21.95 -19.55 9.51
N TYR A 297 -23.02 -19.83 8.78
CA TYR A 297 -23.79 -21.06 8.82
C TYR A 297 -23.63 -21.80 7.50
N VAL A 298 -23.32 -23.09 7.58
CA VAL A 298 -23.30 -24.00 6.43
C VAL A 298 -24.32 -25.08 6.70
N ASN A 299 -25.37 -25.17 5.86
CA ASN A 299 -26.52 -26.05 6.07
C ASN A 299 -27.08 -25.94 7.50
N ASP A 300 -27.33 -24.70 7.96
CA ASP A 300 -27.83 -24.33 9.29
C ASP A 300 -26.91 -24.68 10.48
N ALA A 301 -25.73 -25.29 10.23
CA ALA A 301 -24.71 -25.51 11.24
C ALA A 301 -23.73 -24.34 11.29
N LYS A 302 -23.62 -23.68 12.45
CA LYS A 302 -22.63 -22.63 12.68
C LYS A 302 -21.22 -23.17 12.50
N GLN A 303 -20.40 -22.43 11.76
CA GLN A 303 -19.00 -22.71 11.51
C GLN A 303 -18.12 -21.75 12.30
N ASP A 304 -17.21 -22.30 13.10
CA ASP A 304 -16.19 -21.51 13.81
C ASP A 304 -15.03 -21.19 12.86
N ILE A 305 -15.25 -20.21 11.99
CA ILE A 305 -14.26 -19.78 11.00
C ILE A 305 -14.11 -18.25 10.98
N TYR A 306 -12.87 -17.81 10.88
CA TYR A 306 -12.53 -16.40 10.72
C TYR A 306 -12.86 -15.93 9.30
N MET A 307 -13.55 -14.81 9.17
CA MET A 307 -13.87 -14.20 7.88
C MET A 307 -13.13 -12.89 7.73
N LEU A 308 -12.74 -12.56 6.50
CA LEU A 308 -12.11 -11.29 6.18
C LEU A 308 -13.04 -10.48 5.29
N ASP A 309 -13.11 -9.16 5.49
CA ASP A 309 -13.75 -8.26 4.54
C ASP A 309 -12.70 -7.90 3.49
N TYR A 310 -13.06 -8.12 2.23
CA TYR A 310 -12.33 -7.55 1.11
C TYR A 310 -13.32 -6.89 0.15
N LYS A 311 -13.28 -5.56 0.08
CA LYS A 311 -14.14 -4.76 -0.81
C LYS A 311 -15.64 -4.97 -0.58
N GLY A 312 -16.07 -5.15 0.69
CA GLY A 312 -17.46 -5.42 1.05
C GLY A 312 -17.91 -6.85 0.72
N LYS A 313 -16.96 -7.76 0.50
CA LYS A 313 -17.19 -9.18 0.27
C LYS A 313 -16.59 -9.98 1.42
N ALA A 314 -17.39 -10.89 1.98
CA ALA A 314 -16.89 -11.87 2.92
C ALA A 314 -15.95 -12.86 2.22
N LEU A 315 -14.71 -12.91 2.67
CA LEU A 315 -13.73 -13.91 2.28
C LEU A 315 -13.59 -14.97 3.36
N ILE A 316 -13.50 -16.22 2.93
CA ILE A 316 -13.49 -17.39 3.80
C ILE A 316 -12.19 -18.17 3.57
N PRO A 317 -11.54 -18.68 4.65
CA PRO A 317 -10.44 -19.62 4.53
C PRO A 317 -10.88 -20.84 3.75
N ILE A 318 -10.27 -21.00 2.60
CA ILE A 318 -10.65 -21.98 1.59
C ILE A 318 -10.59 -23.43 2.13
N ARG A 319 -9.60 -23.73 2.99
CA ARG A 319 -9.43 -25.05 3.62
C ARG A 319 -10.55 -25.37 4.62
N ASN A 320 -10.99 -24.39 5.40
CA ASN A 320 -12.02 -24.59 6.42
C ASN A 320 -13.41 -24.77 5.78
N LEU A 321 -13.68 -24.01 4.71
CA LEU A 321 -14.91 -24.15 3.94
C LEU A 321 -15.06 -25.55 3.34
N ALA A 322 -13.97 -26.12 2.85
CA ALA A 322 -13.97 -27.51 2.39
C ALA A 322 -14.30 -28.51 3.50
N GLY A 323 -13.73 -28.34 4.69
CA GLY A 323 -14.08 -29.16 5.85
C GLY A 323 -15.56 -29.06 6.19
N ALA A 324 -16.11 -27.84 6.21
CA ALA A 324 -17.53 -27.58 6.49
C ALA A 324 -18.48 -28.23 5.46
N LEU A 325 -18.13 -28.15 4.17
CA LEU A 325 -18.90 -28.79 3.09
C LEU A 325 -18.67 -30.31 3.02
N SER A 326 -17.66 -30.84 3.72
CA SER A 326 -17.33 -32.27 3.67
C SER A 326 -18.24 -33.20 4.48
N GLY A 327 -19.15 -32.63 5.27
CA GLY A 327 -20.22 -33.36 5.95
C GLY A 327 -21.42 -33.72 5.07
N THR A 328 -21.46 -33.26 3.82
CA THR A 328 -22.60 -33.49 2.90
C THR A 328 -22.10 -33.90 1.51
N LYS A 329 -22.25 -35.20 1.17
CA LYS A 329 -21.93 -35.81 -0.13
C LYS A 329 -20.45 -35.66 -0.60
N ALA A 330 -20.09 -36.40 -1.65
CA ALA A 330 -18.72 -36.60 -2.12
C ALA A 330 -17.99 -35.26 -2.37
N SER A 331 -17.09 -34.91 -1.47
CA SER A 331 -16.32 -33.68 -1.50
C SER A 331 -14.83 -33.99 -1.29
N GLY A 332 -13.96 -33.15 -1.85
CA GLY A 332 -12.53 -33.36 -1.78
C GLY A 332 -11.74 -32.09 -2.08
N VAL A 333 -10.59 -31.94 -1.44
CA VAL A 333 -9.66 -30.84 -1.71
C VAL A 333 -8.31 -31.40 -2.10
N SER A 334 -7.75 -30.91 -3.20
CA SER A 334 -6.35 -31.15 -3.53
C SER A 334 -5.58 -29.84 -3.62
N PHE A 335 -4.41 -29.82 -2.99
CA PHE A 335 -3.48 -28.69 -3.07
C PHE A 335 -2.34 -29.04 -4.02
N ASN A 336 -2.03 -28.12 -4.93
CA ASN A 336 -0.84 -28.19 -5.76
C ASN A 336 0.11 -27.06 -5.33
N ALA A 337 1.18 -27.46 -4.63
CA ALA A 337 2.18 -26.55 -4.11
C ALA A 337 2.97 -25.83 -5.21
N ALA A 338 3.23 -26.50 -6.33
CA ALA A 338 3.99 -25.93 -7.45
C ALA A 338 3.23 -24.79 -8.13
N THR A 339 1.92 -24.96 -8.31
CA THR A 339 1.06 -23.95 -8.94
C THR A 339 0.42 -23.00 -7.93
N LYS A 340 0.64 -23.20 -6.62
CA LYS A 340 -0.06 -22.48 -5.53
C LYS A 340 -1.57 -22.46 -5.71
N SER A 341 -2.13 -23.58 -6.16
CA SER A 341 -3.55 -23.72 -6.45
C SER A 341 -4.22 -24.76 -5.57
N ILE A 342 -5.49 -24.54 -5.28
CA ILE A 342 -6.33 -25.45 -4.53
C ILE A 342 -7.53 -25.80 -5.41
N THR A 343 -7.77 -27.09 -5.59
CA THR A 343 -8.93 -27.60 -6.32
C THR A 343 -9.94 -28.13 -5.32
N PHE A 344 -11.17 -27.66 -5.45
CA PHE A 344 -12.33 -28.07 -4.67
C PHE A 344 -13.19 -28.97 -5.52
N LYS A 345 -13.62 -30.08 -4.93
CA LYS A 345 -14.64 -30.96 -5.49
C LYS A 345 -15.84 -30.97 -4.57
N TYR A 346 -17.01 -30.80 -5.15
CA TYR A 346 -18.29 -30.91 -4.48
C TYR A 346 -19.28 -31.56 -5.45
N ASP A 347 -19.76 -32.75 -5.09
CA ASP A 347 -20.55 -33.61 -5.98
C ASP A 347 -19.78 -33.90 -7.30
N ALA A 348 -20.40 -33.76 -8.47
CA ALA A 348 -19.75 -33.94 -9.77
C ALA A 348 -18.95 -32.70 -10.24
N LYS A 349 -18.93 -31.61 -9.46
CA LYS A 349 -18.30 -30.34 -9.85
C LYS A 349 -16.92 -30.19 -9.24
N SER A 350 -16.02 -29.54 -9.97
CA SER A 350 -14.73 -29.10 -9.45
C SER A 350 -14.37 -27.69 -9.87
N ALA A 351 -13.77 -26.90 -8.99
CA ALA A 351 -13.22 -25.59 -9.31
C ALA A 351 -11.80 -25.45 -8.75
N THR A 352 -10.90 -24.86 -9.54
CA THR A 352 -9.51 -24.62 -9.13
C THR A 352 -9.28 -23.14 -8.92
N PHE A 353 -8.80 -22.81 -7.73
CA PHE A 353 -8.48 -21.45 -7.32
C PHE A 353 -6.98 -21.34 -7.10
N LYS A 354 -6.35 -20.34 -7.70
CA LYS A 354 -4.92 -20.09 -7.55
C LYS A 354 -4.69 -18.73 -6.93
N ALA A 355 -3.77 -18.69 -5.96
CA ALA A 355 -3.43 -17.47 -5.24
C ALA A 355 -3.07 -16.33 -6.21
N GLY A 356 -3.75 -15.19 -6.08
CA GLY A 356 -3.52 -13.99 -6.89
C GLY A 356 -4.18 -14.00 -8.28
N ASP A 357 -4.83 -15.10 -8.70
CA ASP A 357 -5.55 -15.11 -9.96
C ASP A 357 -6.87 -14.33 -9.85
N SER A 358 -7.18 -13.56 -10.91
CA SER A 358 -8.47 -12.88 -11.12
C SER A 358 -9.42 -13.73 -12.00
N PHE A 359 -9.24 -15.05 -12.01
CA PHE A 359 -10.09 -16.00 -12.71
C PHE A 359 -10.07 -17.36 -12.02
N PHE A 360 -11.05 -18.22 -12.32
CA PHE A 360 -11.06 -19.63 -11.95
C PHE A 360 -11.50 -20.49 -13.14
N PHE A 361 -11.28 -21.80 -13.08
CA PHE A 361 -11.86 -22.74 -14.03
C PHE A 361 -13.05 -23.45 -13.38
N ASP A 362 -14.19 -23.44 -14.07
CA ASP A 362 -15.40 -24.14 -13.62
C ASP A 362 -15.33 -25.65 -13.86
N ALA A 363 -16.42 -26.35 -13.48
CA ALA A 363 -16.52 -27.80 -13.60
C ALA A 363 -16.51 -28.31 -15.06
N GLN A 364 -16.73 -27.43 -16.02
CA GLN A 364 -16.69 -27.72 -17.46
C GLN A 364 -15.33 -27.35 -18.07
N GLY A 365 -14.38 -26.84 -17.26
CA GLY A 365 -13.06 -26.41 -17.70
C GLY A 365 -13.06 -25.04 -18.37
N ALA A 366 -14.16 -24.29 -18.33
CA ALA A 366 -14.21 -22.95 -18.88
C ALA A 366 -13.59 -21.94 -17.90
N LYS A 367 -12.81 -21.00 -18.44
CA LYS A 367 -12.19 -19.92 -17.68
C LYS A 367 -13.26 -18.86 -17.37
N GLN A 368 -13.50 -18.63 -16.09
CA GLN A 368 -14.42 -17.62 -15.59
C GLN A 368 -13.63 -16.48 -14.94
N LEU A 369 -13.84 -15.24 -15.38
CA LEU A 369 -13.24 -14.06 -14.75
C LEU A 369 -13.91 -13.77 -13.41
N VAL A 370 -13.14 -13.29 -12.43
CA VAL A 370 -13.66 -12.83 -11.14
C VAL A 370 -13.30 -11.39 -10.85
N GLU A 371 -14.31 -10.66 -10.37
CA GLU A 371 -14.18 -9.27 -9.91
C GLU A 371 -13.37 -9.14 -8.61
N SER A 372 -13.22 -10.24 -7.84
CA SER A 372 -12.45 -10.30 -6.60
C SER A 372 -11.49 -11.50 -6.63
N PRO A 373 -10.16 -11.28 -6.70
CA PRO A 373 -9.19 -12.36 -6.74
C PRO A 373 -9.14 -13.12 -5.42
N THR A 374 -8.57 -14.32 -5.45
CA THR A 374 -8.15 -14.96 -4.20
C THR A 374 -7.03 -14.17 -3.55
N VAL A 375 -7.07 -14.02 -2.24
CA VAL A 375 -6.04 -13.29 -1.49
C VAL A 375 -5.34 -14.25 -0.53
N VAL A 376 -4.07 -13.97 -0.26
CA VAL A 376 -3.28 -14.71 0.74
C VAL A 376 -3.05 -13.80 1.93
N VAL A 377 -3.43 -14.26 3.11
CA VAL A 377 -3.30 -13.54 4.37
C VAL A 377 -2.73 -14.53 5.38
N ASN A 378 -1.58 -14.21 5.96
CA ASN A 378 -0.86 -15.06 6.93
C ASN A 378 -0.73 -16.51 6.46
N GLY A 379 -0.22 -16.71 5.24
CA GLY A 379 -0.02 -18.03 4.63
C GLY A 379 -1.28 -18.82 4.27
N LYS A 380 -2.48 -18.30 4.59
CA LYS A 380 -3.78 -18.91 4.27
C LYS A 380 -4.36 -18.27 3.02
N THR A 381 -4.91 -19.10 2.13
CA THR A 381 -5.64 -18.61 0.95
C THR A 381 -7.10 -18.39 1.33
N TYR A 382 -7.61 -17.21 0.98
CA TYR A 382 -8.98 -16.80 1.19
C TYR A 382 -9.69 -16.65 -0.15
N VAL A 383 -10.96 -17.05 -0.17
CA VAL A 383 -11.81 -17.00 -1.35
C VAL A 383 -13.11 -16.30 -1.03
N SER A 384 -13.64 -15.55 -1.99
CA SER A 384 -14.92 -14.88 -1.83
C SER A 384 -16.05 -15.90 -1.70
N LEU A 385 -16.96 -15.66 -0.76
CA LEU A 385 -18.13 -16.51 -0.57
C LEU A 385 -19.03 -16.56 -1.81
N ASP A 386 -19.26 -15.41 -2.46
CA ASP A 386 -20.03 -15.31 -3.72
C ASP A 386 -19.39 -16.13 -4.84
N LEU A 387 -18.06 -16.17 -4.88
CA LEU A 387 -17.32 -16.97 -5.85
C LEU A 387 -17.55 -18.47 -5.65
N VAL A 388 -17.51 -18.93 -4.40
CA VAL A 388 -17.79 -20.34 -4.07
C VAL A 388 -19.25 -20.67 -4.41
N SER A 389 -20.18 -19.78 -4.07
CA SER A 389 -21.60 -19.91 -4.42
C SER A 389 -21.80 -20.12 -5.91
N LYS A 390 -21.22 -19.28 -6.76
CA LYS A 390 -21.31 -19.39 -8.22
C LYS A 390 -20.65 -20.67 -8.76
N ALA A 391 -19.45 -21.00 -8.28
CA ALA A 391 -18.69 -22.16 -8.77
C ALA A 391 -19.42 -23.49 -8.52
N PHE A 392 -20.16 -23.59 -7.41
CA PHE A 392 -20.81 -24.83 -7.00
C PHE A 392 -22.34 -24.81 -7.13
N GLY A 393 -22.95 -23.65 -7.37
CA GLY A 393 -24.40 -23.45 -7.39
C GLY A 393 -25.03 -23.50 -6.00
N LEU A 394 -24.29 -23.06 -4.97
CA LEU A 394 -24.78 -22.99 -3.60
C LEU A 394 -25.57 -21.71 -3.41
N GLN A 395 -26.60 -21.72 -2.57
CA GLN A 395 -27.32 -20.49 -2.21
C GLN A 395 -26.59 -19.79 -1.08
N THR A 396 -26.47 -18.47 -1.19
CA THR A 396 -25.94 -17.62 -0.12
C THR A 396 -26.97 -16.57 0.30
N LYS A 397 -27.15 -16.40 1.61
CA LYS A 397 -28.05 -15.41 2.19
C LYS A 397 -27.32 -14.66 3.31
N ALA A 398 -27.51 -13.34 3.39
CA ALA A 398 -27.10 -12.54 4.53
C ALA A 398 -28.34 -12.10 5.33
N ASP A 399 -28.28 -12.20 6.66
CA ASP A 399 -29.34 -11.79 7.59
C ASP A 399 -28.72 -11.12 8.82
N GLY A 400 -28.70 -9.78 8.84
CA GLY A 400 -27.97 -9.03 9.87
C GLY A 400 -26.47 -9.36 9.86
N VAL A 401 -26.00 -10.03 10.92
CA VAL A 401 -24.60 -10.49 11.07
C VAL A 401 -24.41 -11.97 10.69
N ASP A 402 -25.47 -12.66 10.29
CA ASP A 402 -25.40 -14.07 9.94
C ASP A 402 -25.31 -14.26 8.42
N LEU A 403 -24.34 -15.06 7.99
CA LEU A 403 -24.13 -15.46 6.60
C LEU A 403 -24.47 -16.94 6.48
N TYR A 404 -25.30 -17.30 5.51
CA TYR A 404 -25.73 -18.66 5.26
C TYR A 404 -25.19 -19.14 3.92
N ILE A 405 -24.72 -20.38 3.90
CA ILE A 405 -24.42 -21.15 2.70
C ILE A 405 -25.26 -22.42 2.78
N THR A 406 -26.12 -22.64 1.81
CA THR A 406 -26.92 -23.87 1.73
C THR A 406 -26.62 -24.60 0.42
N ALA A 407 -26.36 -25.90 0.56
CA ALA A 407 -26.43 -26.83 -0.54
C ALA A 407 -27.90 -27.18 -0.80
N GLN A 408 -28.32 -27.20 -2.07
CA GLN A 408 -29.61 -27.81 -2.43
C GLN A 408 -29.58 -29.33 -2.25
#